data_AF-A0A2G5WU60-F1
#
_entry.id   AF-A0A2G5WU60-F1
#
_cell.length_a   1.000
_cell.length_b   1.000
_cell.length_c   1.000
_cell.angle_alpha   90.00
_cell.angle_beta   90.00
_cell.angle_gamma   90.00
#
_symmetry.space_group_name_H-M   'P 1'
#
loop_
_entity.id
_entity.type
_entity.pdbx_description
1 polymer ?
#
loop_
_entity_poly.entity_id
_entity_poly.type
_entity_poly.pdbx_seq_one_letter_code
_entity_poly.pdbx_strand_id
1 'polypeptide(L)' 'MVNLSNAALLEAYERTEKVRVAPAFIKLLEEEMKRRGI' A
#
# COMPACT_ATOMS: atom_id res chain seq x y z
N MET A 1 -5.79 -6.14 -3.10
CA MET A 1 -5.59 -4.70 -3.38
C MET A 1 -6.13 -4.26 -4.75
N VAL A 2 -6.36 -5.17 -5.70
CA VAL A 2 -6.82 -4.85 -7.07
C VAL A 2 -8.04 -3.91 -7.14
N ASN A 3 -8.98 -4.02 -6.19
CA ASN A 3 -10.19 -3.18 -6.13
C ASN A 3 -10.03 -1.88 -5.32
N LEU A 4 -8.88 -1.63 -4.70
CA LEU A 4 -8.61 -0.34 -4.05
C LEU A 4 -8.44 0.73 -5.13
N SER A 5 -8.99 1.91 -4.88
CA SER A 5 -8.63 3.11 -5.64
C SER A 5 -7.16 3.46 -5.36
N ASN A 6 -6.53 4.20 -6.27
CA ASN A 6 -5.15 4.65 -6.08
C ASN A 6 -5.00 5.52 -4.82
N ALA A 7 -5.99 6.36 -4.51
CA ALA A 7 -6.02 7.16 -3.29
C ALA A 7 -6.08 6.28 -2.02
N ALA A 8 -6.93 5.25 -2.01
CA ALA A 8 -7.03 4.34 -0.87
C ALA A 8 -5.79 3.46 -0.71
N LEU A 9 -5.07 3.15 -1.80
CA LEU A 9 -3.80 2.42 -1.76
C LEU A 9 -2.69 3.28 -1.14
N LEU A 10 -2.60 4.56 -1.53
CA LEU A 10 -1.67 5.52 -0.93
C LEU A 10 -1.98 5.75 0.56
N GLU A 11 -3.25 5.96 0.90
CA GLU A 11 -3.65 6.14 2.30
C GLU A 11 -3.30 4.90 3.14
N ALA A 12 -3.50 3.70 2.60
CA ALA A 12 -3.12 2.46 3.28
C ALA A 12 -1.60 2.39 3.52
N TYR A 13 -0.80 2.81 2.55
CA TYR A 13 0.66 2.87 2.65
C TYR A 13 1.12 3.89 3.70
N GLU A 14 0.62 5.13 3.67
CA GLU A 14 0.95 6.17 4.65
C GLU A 14 0.58 5.76 6.09
N ARG A 15 -0.51 5.01 6.26
CA ARG A 15 -0.93 4.52 7.57
C ARG A 15 0.00 3.42 8.10
N THR A 16 0.76 2.75 7.25
CA THR A 16 1.78 1.78 7.70
C THR A 16 2.94 2.43 8.44
N GLU A 17 3.18 3.74 8.25
CA GLU A 17 4.17 4.50 9.02
C GLU A 17 3.70 4.79 10.46
N LYS A 18 2.38 4.86 10.66
CA LYS A 18 1.75 5.20 11.94
C LYS A 18 1.37 3.98 12.77
N VAL A 19 1.20 2.83 12.12
CA VAL A 19 0.76 1.57 12.75
C VAL A 19 1.82 0.52 12.51
N ARG A 20 2.19 -0.24 13.54
CA ARG A 20 3.14 -1.35 13.38
C ARG A 20 2.47 -2.48 12.59
N VAL A 21 2.71 -2.51 11.28
CA VAL A 21 2.23 -3.55 10.37
C VAL A 21 3.34 -4.52 10.02
N ALA A 22 2.97 -5.73 9.58
CA ALA A 22 3.95 -6.72 9.14
C ALA A 22 4.73 -6.20 7.92
N PRO A 23 6.08 -6.35 7.88
CA PRO A 23 6.88 -5.93 6.73
C PRO A 23 6.44 -6.55 5.40
N ALA A 24 5.90 -7.77 5.43
CA ALA A 24 5.35 -8.44 4.25
C ALA A 24 4.13 -7.71 3.67
N PHE A 25 3.32 -7.07 4.51
CA PHE A 25 2.17 -6.29 4.05
C PHE A 25 2.60 -4.99 3.35
N ILE A 26 3.64 -4.33 3.86
CA ILE A 26 4.23 -3.13 3.25
C ILE A 26 4.75 -3.46 1.84
N LYS A 27 5.49 -4.57 1.69
CA LYS A 27 5.96 -5.02 0.37
C LYS A 27 4.83 -5.24 -0.64
N LEU A 28 3.71 -5.81 -0.20
CA LEU A 28 2.55 -6.01 -1.09
C LEU A 28 1.95 -4.68 -1.55
N LEU A 29 1.95 -3.65 -0.71
CA LEU A 29 1.51 -2.31 -1.09
C LEU A 29 2.46 -1.68 -2.11
N GLU A 30 3.78 -1.77 -1.87
CA GLU A 30 4.80 -1.25 -2.79
C GLU A 30 4.74 -1.93 -4.16
N GLU A 31 4.57 -3.25 -4.20
CA GLU A 31 4.43 -4.02 -5.44
C GLU A 31 3.18 -3.61 -6.22
N GLU A 32 2.07 -3.41 -5.53
CA GLU A 32 0.82 -2.99 -6.15
C GLU A 32 0.88 -1.54 -6.65
N MET A 33 1.53 -0.63 -5.92
CA MET A 33 1.77 0.75 -6.35
C MET A 33 2.65 0.77 -7.60
N LYS A 34 3.76 0.03 -7.59
CA LYS A 34 4.65 -0.16 -8.75
C LYS A 34 3.92 -0.76 -9.95
N ARG A 35 3.04 -1.74 -9.75
CA ARG A 35 2.21 -2.34 -10.81
C ARG A 35 1.29 -1.32 -11.47
N ARG A 36 0.84 -0.31 -10.72
CA ARG A 36 -0.08 0.74 -11.16
C ARG A 36 0.63 2.01 -11.64
N GLY A 37 1.94 2.12 -11.45
CA GLY A 37 2.74 3.29 -11.83
C GLY A 37 2.46 4.54 -10.98
N ILE A 38 2.07 4.33 -9.72
CA ILE A 38 1.84 5.39 -8.71
C ILE A 38 2.86 5.29 -7.58
#